data_AF-A0A356D1Z8-F1
#
_entry.id   AF-A0A356D1Z8-F1
#
_cell.length_a   1.000
_cell.length_b   1.000
_cell.length_c   1.000
_cell.angle_alpha   90.00
_cell.angle_beta   90.00
_cell.angle_gamma   90.00
#
_symmetry.space_group_name_H-M   'P 1'
#
loop_
_entity.id
_entity.type
_entity.pdbx_description
1 polymer ?
#
loop_
_entity_poly.entity_id
_entity_poly.type
_entity_poly.pdbx_seq_one_letter_code
_entity_poly.pdbx_strand_id
1 'polypeptide(L)'
;MKFVVGGQIEKEKIADSIRALAGDKAESVVVMNDIEAAMALKSGAVDYYLGACNTGGGGALAMAIAIVGMGSCATVGMPGKILSDDEIIEHVKNGKKAFGFTGQDIDVVLPVIIKAIFSE
;
A
#
# COMPACT_ATOMS: atom_id res chain seq x y z
N MET A 1 -9.49 10.45 -2.76
CA MET A 1 -8.95 9.07 -2.62
C MET A 1 -8.82 8.69 -1.15
N LYS A 2 -9.29 7.49 -0.77
CA LYS A 2 -9.32 7.00 0.61
C LYS A 2 -8.31 5.87 0.79
N PHE A 3 -7.44 6.01 1.78
CA PHE A 3 -6.36 5.07 2.05
C PHE A 3 -6.55 4.37 3.38
N VAL A 4 -6.20 3.09 3.44
CA VAL A 4 -6.00 2.36 4.70
C VAL A 4 -4.56 1.87 4.82
N VAL A 5 -4.04 1.96 6.03
CA VAL A 5 -2.75 1.38 6.40
C VAL A 5 -2.98 0.14 7.24
N GLY A 6 -2.55 -1.00 6.70
CA GLY A 6 -2.50 -2.30 7.38
C GLY A 6 -1.05 -2.74 7.59
N GLY A 7 -0.79 -4.03 7.42
CA GLY A 7 0.54 -4.64 7.57
C GLY A 7 0.97 -4.74 9.04
N GLN A 8 2.18 -5.23 9.30
CA GLN A 8 2.57 -5.56 10.68
C GLN A 8 3.33 -4.44 11.40
N ILE A 9 3.98 -3.55 10.65
CA ILE A 9 4.93 -2.57 11.21
C ILE A 9 4.78 -1.20 10.55
N GLU A 10 5.37 -0.17 11.17
CA GLU A 10 5.53 1.19 10.61
C GLU A 10 4.23 1.89 10.15
N LYS A 11 3.08 1.51 10.73
CA LYS A 11 1.76 2.00 10.27
C LYS A 11 1.63 3.52 10.32
N GLU A 12 2.04 4.13 11.43
CA GLU A 12 1.97 5.59 11.58
C GLU A 12 2.90 6.30 10.60
N LYS A 13 4.13 5.79 10.41
CA LYS A 13 5.07 6.34 9.42
C LYS A 13 4.47 6.29 8.01
N ILE A 14 3.87 5.16 7.62
CA ILE A 14 3.20 5.03 6.33
C ILE A 14 2.05 6.03 6.22
N ALA A 15 1.20 6.14 7.24
CA ALA A 15 0.06 7.04 7.23
C ALA A 15 0.48 8.51 7.09
N ASP A 16 1.51 8.93 7.84
CA ASP A 16 2.05 10.28 7.77
C ASP A 16 2.69 10.57 6.41
N SER A 17 3.45 9.62 5.86
CA SER A 17 4.01 9.75 4.50
C SER A 17 2.91 9.87 3.45
N ILE A 18 1.83 9.10 3.54
CA ILE A 18 0.69 9.23 2.62
C ILE A 18 0.07 10.61 2.74
N ARG A 19 -0.19 11.11 3.95
CA ARG A 19 -0.77 12.45 4.18
C ARG A 19 0.11 13.54 3.59
N ALA A 20 1.43 13.45 3.80
CA ALA A 20 2.39 14.42 3.28
C ALA A 20 2.47 14.41 1.74
N LEU A 21 2.46 13.22 1.12
CA LEU A 21 2.59 13.04 -0.33
C LEU A 21 1.29 13.35 -1.07
N ALA A 22 0.14 12.96 -0.51
CA ALA A 22 -1.17 13.14 -1.14
C ALA A 22 -1.78 14.52 -0.88
N GLY A 23 -1.47 15.14 0.27
CA GLY A 23 -2.09 16.39 0.71
C GLY A 23 -3.62 16.33 0.64
N ASP A 24 -4.22 17.40 0.14
CA ASP A 24 -5.69 17.52 0.01
C ASP A 24 -6.33 16.54 -0.98
N LYS A 25 -5.54 15.79 -1.76
CA LYS A 25 -6.07 14.75 -2.67
C LYS A 25 -6.45 13.46 -1.94
N ALA A 26 -5.95 13.26 -0.72
CA ALA A 26 -6.41 12.19 0.17
C ALA A 26 -7.62 12.67 0.96
N GLU A 27 -8.78 12.01 0.76
CA GLU A 27 -9.99 12.25 1.54
C GLU A 27 -9.86 11.68 2.96
N SER A 28 -9.17 10.55 3.09
CA SER A 28 -8.90 9.93 4.38
C SER A 28 -7.66 9.04 4.32
N VAL A 29 -6.98 8.95 5.46
CA VAL A 29 -5.87 8.02 5.70
C VAL A 29 -6.09 7.43 7.09
N VAL A 30 -6.55 6.18 7.15
CA VAL A 30 -6.89 5.48 8.39
C VAL A 30 -5.93 4.33 8.65
N VAL A 31 -5.54 4.15 9.91
CA VAL A 31 -4.71 3.02 10.35
C VAL A 31 -5.64 1.97 10.95
N MET A 32 -5.49 0.72 10.53
CA MET A 32 -6.33 -0.40 11.01
C MET A 32 -5.47 -1.64 11.25
N ASN A 33 -6.04 -2.65 11.93
CA ASN A 33 -5.45 -3.98 11.90
C ASN A 33 -5.61 -4.62 10.51
N ASP A 34 -4.82 -5.64 10.23
CA ASP A 34 -4.60 -6.14 8.87
C ASP A 34 -5.87 -6.78 8.28
N ILE A 35 -6.70 -7.37 9.14
CA ILE A 35 -7.99 -7.96 8.75
C ILE A 35 -9.00 -6.85 8.44
N GLU A 36 -9.14 -5.87 9.33
CA GLU A 36 -10.05 -4.73 9.13
C GLU A 36 -9.69 -3.92 7.89
N ALA A 37 -8.40 -3.65 7.70
CA ALA A 37 -7.90 -2.94 6.54
C ALA A 37 -8.21 -3.68 5.23
N ALA A 38 -7.95 -4.99 5.18
CA ALA A 38 -8.27 -5.81 4.02
C ALA A 38 -9.78 -5.92 3.77
N MET A 39 -10.60 -5.98 4.82
CA MET A 39 -12.06 -5.98 4.72
C MET A 39 -12.60 -4.64 4.23
N ALA A 40 -12.05 -3.51 4.68
CA ALA A 40 -12.40 -2.18 4.21
C ALA A 40 -12.09 -2.02 2.71
N LEU A 41 -10.96 -2.56 2.25
CA LEU A 41 -10.63 -2.56 0.82
C LEU A 41 -11.62 -3.44 0.03
N LYS A 42 -11.95 -4.64 0.54
CA LYS A 42 -12.90 -5.55 -0.11
C LYS A 42 -14.29 -4.94 -0.27
N SER A 43 -14.76 -4.19 0.72
CA SER A 43 -16.08 -3.55 0.69
C SER A 43 -16.13 -2.26 -0.13
N GLY A 44 -14.98 -1.75 -0.57
CA GLY A 44 -14.88 -0.44 -1.24
C GLY A 44 -15.04 0.74 -0.29
N ALA A 45 -14.92 0.54 1.03
CA ALA A 45 -14.91 1.64 1.99
C ALA A 45 -13.66 2.51 1.87
N VAL A 46 -12.58 1.93 1.33
CA VAL A 46 -11.33 2.58 0.97
C VAL A 46 -10.90 2.14 -0.44
N ASP A 47 -10.07 2.96 -1.08
CA ASP A 47 -9.63 2.75 -2.45
C ASP A 47 -8.31 1.96 -2.50
N TYR A 48 -7.40 2.23 -1.55
CA TYR A 48 -6.05 1.67 -1.52
C TYR A 48 -5.65 1.18 -0.13
N TYR A 49 -4.92 0.07 -0.11
CA TYR A 49 -4.27 -0.52 1.06
C TYR A 49 -2.76 -0.41 0.93
N LEU A 50 -2.09 0.09 1.96
CA LEU A 50 -0.63 0.12 2.05
C LEU A 50 -0.20 -0.60 3.34
N GLY A 51 0.80 -1.47 3.26
CA GLY A 51 1.28 -2.20 4.44
C GLY A 51 2.76 -2.53 4.36
N ALA A 52 3.40 -2.64 5.53
CA ALA A 52 4.78 -3.06 5.64
C ALA A 52 4.98 -4.27 6.56
N CYS A 53 6.05 -5.01 6.30
CA CYS A 53 6.60 -6.05 7.19
C CYS A 53 8.11 -6.21 6.94
N ASN A 54 8.76 -7.16 7.60
CA ASN A 54 10.21 -7.36 7.42
C ASN A 54 10.58 -7.91 6.02
N THR A 55 9.66 -8.59 5.34
CA THR A 55 9.91 -9.21 4.02
C THR A 55 9.17 -8.53 2.88
N GLY A 56 8.34 -7.53 3.20
CA GLY A 56 7.50 -6.75 2.30
C GLY A 56 6.32 -7.48 1.65
N GLY A 57 6.39 -8.81 1.50
CA GLY A 57 5.27 -9.61 1.04
C GLY A 57 4.40 -10.09 2.21
N GLY A 58 4.90 -11.07 2.96
CA GLY A 58 4.15 -11.87 3.94
C GLY A 58 3.25 -11.05 4.87
N GLY A 59 3.77 -10.58 6.00
CA GLY A 59 2.98 -9.79 6.95
C GLY A 59 2.39 -8.49 6.40
N ALA A 60 2.95 -7.92 5.34
CA ALA A 60 2.46 -6.68 4.75
C ALA A 60 1.13 -6.90 4.01
N LEU A 61 0.98 -8.04 3.33
CA LEU A 61 -0.13 -8.32 2.42
C LEU A 61 -0.88 -9.63 2.68
N ALA A 62 -0.46 -10.48 3.61
CA ALA A 62 -1.06 -11.81 3.80
C ALA A 62 -2.59 -11.74 3.92
N MET A 63 -3.10 -10.81 4.74
CA MET A 63 -4.54 -10.63 4.89
C MET A 63 -5.20 -10.01 3.67
N ALA A 64 -4.56 -9.02 3.03
CA ALA A 64 -5.05 -8.44 1.79
C ALA A 64 -5.18 -9.52 0.69
N ILE A 65 -4.15 -10.33 0.48
CA ILE A 65 -4.13 -11.42 -0.49
C ILE A 65 -5.23 -12.44 -0.20
N ALA A 66 -5.41 -12.83 1.07
CA ALA A 66 -6.44 -13.79 1.46
C ALA A 66 -7.88 -13.28 1.23
N ILE A 67 -8.10 -11.97 1.38
CA ILE A 67 -9.44 -11.37 1.40
C ILE A 67 -9.84 -10.76 0.05
N VAL A 68 -8.94 -9.99 -0.59
CA VAL A 68 -9.17 -9.31 -1.88
C VAL A 68 -8.49 -9.99 -3.07
N GLY A 69 -7.73 -11.06 -2.82
CA GLY A 69 -7.07 -11.86 -3.84
C GLY A 69 -5.71 -11.32 -4.27
N MET A 70 -4.82 -12.24 -4.68
CA MET A 70 -3.49 -11.91 -5.21
C MET A 70 -3.54 -11.00 -6.44
N GLY A 71 -4.60 -11.12 -7.25
CA GLY A 71 -4.83 -10.27 -8.42
C GLY A 71 -4.90 -8.77 -8.08
N SER A 72 -5.30 -8.41 -6.86
CA SER A 72 -5.42 -7.02 -6.40
C SER A 72 -4.17 -6.50 -5.67
N CYS A 73 -3.19 -7.37 -5.42
CA CYS A 73 -2.03 -7.09 -4.58
C CYS A 73 -0.73 -7.02 -5.38
N ALA A 74 0.22 -6.23 -4.92
CA ALA A 74 1.59 -6.14 -5.43
C ALA A 74 2.59 -5.95 -4.30
N THR A 75 3.62 -6.80 -4.23
CA THR A 75 4.78 -6.57 -3.36
C THR A 75 5.82 -5.78 -4.15
N VAL A 76 6.15 -4.58 -3.70
CA VAL A 76 7.01 -3.64 -4.46
C VAL A 76 8.38 -3.42 -3.83
N GLY A 77 8.57 -3.82 -2.57
CA GLY A 77 9.86 -3.79 -1.88
C GLY A 77 10.06 -5.07 -1.06
N MET A 78 11.20 -5.72 -1.23
CA MET A 78 11.63 -6.90 -0.49
C MET A 78 13.11 -6.73 -0.11
N PRO A 79 13.62 -7.45 0.91
CA PRO A 79 15.03 -7.36 1.28
C PRO A 79 15.96 -7.62 0.08
N GLY A 80 16.78 -6.65 -0.27
CA GLY A 80 17.72 -6.72 -1.40
C GLY A 80 17.11 -6.52 -2.79
N LYS A 81 15.80 -6.26 -2.89
CA LYS A 81 15.13 -5.98 -4.17
C LYS A 81 13.95 -5.03 -3.99
N ILE A 82 14.08 -3.84 -4.56
CA ILE A 82 12.97 -2.89 -4.75
C ILE A 82 12.62 -2.92 -6.24
N LEU A 83 11.33 -2.93 -6.57
CA LEU A 83 10.91 -2.78 -7.97
C LEU A 83 11.28 -1.40 -8.50
N SER A 84 11.53 -1.31 -9.79
CA SER A 84 11.74 -0.01 -10.44
C SER A 84 10.47 0.85 -10.41
N ASP A 85 10.64 2.17 -10.56
CA ASP A 85 9.51 3.10 -10.60
C ASP A 85 8.50 2.71 -11.68
N ASP A 86 8.98 2.30 -12.86
CA ASP A 86 8.14 1.88 -13.98
C ASP A 86 7.30 0.64 -13.66
N GLU A 87 7.90 -0.37 -13.00
CA GLU A 87 7.17 -1.57 -12.55
C GLU A 87 6.11 -1.23 -11.50
N ILE A 88 6.41 -0.32 -10.57
CA ILE A 88 5.44 0.15 -9.56
C ILE A 88 4.27 0.88 -10.24
N ILE A 89 4.57 1.78 -11.16
CA ILE A 89 3.57 2.54 -11.93
C ILE A 89 2.70 1.57 -12.74
N GLU A 90 3.29 0.56 -13.38
CA GLU A 90 2.57 -0.45 -14.14
C GLU A 90 1.60 -1.25 -13.25
N HIS A 91 2.00 -1.58 -12.01
CA HIS A 91 1.08 -2.21 -11.07
C HIS A 91 -0.14 -1.34 -10.76
N VAL A 92 0.03 -0.04 -10.52
CA VAL A 92 -1.10 0.87 -10.30
C VAL A 92 -2.03 0.88 -11.52
N LYS A 93 -1.47 1.06 -12.72
CA LYS A 93 -2.24 1.06 -13.99
C LYS A 93 -2.99 -0.24 -14.25
N ASN A 94 -2.42 -1.37 -13.82
CA ASN A 94 -3.04 -2.68 -13.91
C ASN A 94 -4.11 -2.91 -12.82
N GLY A 95 -4.54 -1.87 -12.10
CA GLY A 95 -5.62 -1.91 -11.14
C GLY A 95 -5.27 -2.57 -9.81
N LYS A 96 -3.96 -2.69 -9.48
CA LYS A 96 -3.55 -3.15 -8.16
C LYS A 96 -3.95 -2.11 -7.11
N LYS A 97 -4.53 -2.56 -6.00
CA LYS A 97 -5.06 -1.70 -4.94
C LYS A 97 -4.40 -1.92 -3.57
N ALA A 98 -3.69 -3.03 -3.39
CA ALA A 98 -2.97 -3.32 -2.16
C ALA A 98 -1.47 -3.45 -2.42
N PHE A 99 -0.66 -2.62 -1.76
CA PHE A 99 0.79 -2.60 -1.94
C PHE A 99 1.53 -2.95 -0.65
N GLY A 100 2.48 -3.87 -0.77
CA GLY A 100 3.32 -4.36 0.32
C GLY A 100 4.79 -4.05 0.07
N PHE A 101 5.49 -3.61 1.11
CA PHE A 101 6.92 -3.29 1.04
C PHE A 101 7.59 -3.49 2.38
N THR A 102 8.92 -3.48 2.43
CA THR A 102 9.61 -3.54 3.72
C THR A 102 9.57 -2.18 4.42
N GLY A 103 9.70 -2.17 5.75
CA GLY A 103 9.72 -0.91 6.52
C GLY A 103 10.88 0.03 6.14
N GLN A 104 11.98 -0.51 5.61
CA GLN A 104 13.13 0.26 5.14
C GLN A 104 12.89 0.90 3.76
N ASP A 105 11.97 0.36 2.96
CA ASP A 105 11.71 0.83 1.60
C ASP A 105 10.62 1.93 1.53
N ILE A 106 9.99 2.26 2.67
CA ILE A 106 8.85 3.20 2.77
C ILE A 106 9.12 4.50 2.00
N ASP A 107 10.27 5.11 2.27
CA ASP A 107 10.62 6.45 1.76
C ASP A 107 10.99 6.43 0.26
N VAL A 108 11.23 5.23 -0.29
CA VAL A 108 11.53 5.02 -1.71
C VAL A 108 10.25 4.70 -2.49
N VAL A 109 9.41 3.80 -1.99
CA VAL A 109 8.27 3.27 -2.78
C VAL A 109 7.00 4.10 -2.65
N LEU A 110 6.71 4.70 -1.49
CA LEU A 110 5.48 5.48 -1.31
C LEU A 110 5.38 6.68 -2.24
N PRO A 111 6.45 7.50 -2.46
CA PRO A 111 6.38 8.61 -3.41
C PRO A 111 5.96 8.16 -4.81
N VAL A 112 6.48 7.01 -5.28
CA VAL A 112 6.16 6.45 -6.59
C VAL A 112 4.71 5.97 -6.66
N ILE A 113 4.26 5.18 -5.68
CA ILE A 113 2.88 4.67 -5.63
C ILE A 113 1.90 5.83 -5.60
N ILE A 114 2.08 6.79 -4.68
CA ILE A 114 1.13 7.89 -4.49
C ILE A 114 1.10 8.79 -5.73
N LYS A 115 2.26 9.09 -6.33
CA LYS A 115 2.31 9.85 -7.59
C LYS A 115 1.58 9.11 -8.71
N ALA A 116 1.78 7.80 -8.84
CA ALA A 116 1.11 6.99 -9.86
C ALA A 116 -0.42 7.00 -9.70
N ILE A 117 -0.92 6.84 -8.47
CA ILE A 117 -2.36 6.86 -8.16
C ILE A 117 -3.03 8.19 -8.57
N PHE A 118 -2.33 9.32 -8.45
CA PHE A 118 -2.86 10.64 -8.79
C PHE A 118 -2.44 11.16 -10.17
N SER A 119 -1.74 10.34 -10.96
CA SER A 119 -1.39 10.66 -12.35
C SER A 119 -2.36 10.03 -13.36
N GLU A 120 -3.33 9.26 -12.89
CA GLU A 120 -4.47 8.75 -13.66
C GLU A 120 -5.63 9.76 -13.73
#